data_AF-F3CD85-F1
#
_entry.id   AF-F3CD85-F1
#
_cell.length_a   1.000
_cell.length_b   1.000
_cell.length_c   1.000
_cell.angle_alpha   90.00
_cell.angle_beta   90.00
_cell.angle_gamma   90.00
#
_symmetry.space_group_name_H-M   'P 1'
#
loop_
_entity.id
_entity.type
_entity.pdbx_description
1 polymer ?
#
loop_
_entity_poly.entity_id
_entity_poly.type
_entity_poly.pdbx_seq_one_letter_code
_entity_poly.pdbx_strand_id
1 'polypeptide(L)'
;MLLPILLLSAAGFTVLTTEFVIVGLLPAVARDLDVTVSQAGLLVTLFAFTVAAFGPFLTAYFSRFERKRLFISILVLFGFSNLLAALAP
;
A
#
# COMPACT_ATOMS: atom_id res chain seq x y z
N MET A 1 -3.45 -14.10 24.53
CA MET A 1 -2.63 -14.31 23.31
C MET A 1 -3.35 -13.96 22.01
N LEU A 2 -4.68 -13.80 21.97
CA LEU A 2 -5.42 -13.37 20.77
C LEU A 2 -5.15 -11.91 20.35
N LEU A 3 -4.95 -11.00 21.30
CA LEU A 3 -4.87 -9.56 21.01
C LEU A 3 -3.78 -9.19 19.97
N PRO A 4 -2.52 -9.67 20.07
CA PRO A 4 -1.50 -9.37 19.06
C PRO A 4 -1.86 -9.92 17.67
N ILE A 5 -2.48 -11.09 17.61
CA ILE A 5 -2.91 -11.70 16.35
C ILE A 5 -4.01 -10.85 15.72
N LEU A 6 -5.02 -10.45 16.49
CA LEU A 6 -6.09 -9.58 16.02
C LEU A 6 -5.56 -8.24 15.49
N LEU A 7 -4.59 -7.65 16.19
CA LEU A 7 -3.96 -6.40 15.75
C LEU A 7 -3.18 -6.58 14.44
N LEU A 8 -2.40 -7.65 14.32
CA LEU A 8 -1.66 -7.96 13.08
C LEU A 8 -2.61 -8.29 11.92
N SER A 9 -3.69 -9.02 12.18
CA SER A 9 -4.73 -9.33 11.19
C SER A 9 -5.45 -8.06 10.72
N ALA A 10 -5.85 -7.18 11.64
CA ALA A 10 -6.50 -5.92 11.30
C ALA A 10 -5.58 -5.00 10.50
N ALA A 11 -4.30 -4.91 10.88
CA ALA A 11 -3.31 -4.14 10.16
C ALA A 11 -3.06 -4.70 8.75
N GLY A 12 -2.83 -6.02 8.62
CA GLY A 12 -2.64 -6.67 7.33
C GLY A 12 -3.86 -6.54 6.42
N PHE A 13 -5.07 -6.72 6.98
CA PHE A 13 -6.33 -6.51 6.27
C PHE A 13 -6.44 -5.08 5.73
N THR A 14 -6.22 -4.08 6.59
CA THR A 14 -6.34 -2.66 6.22
C THR A 14 -5.37 -2.30 5.09
N VAL A 15 -4.10 -2.72 5.20
CA VAL A 15 -3.08 -2.44 4.19
C VAL A 15 -3.42 -3.13 2.87
N LEU A 16 -3.71 -4.44 2.87
CA LEU A 16 -4.02 -5.17 1.64
C LEU A 16 -5.31 -4.67 0.98
N THR A 17 -6.37 -4.43 1.75
CA THR A 17 -7.62 -3.92 1.19
C THR A 17 -7.39 -2.61 0.45
N THR A 18 -6.59 -1.70 1.02
CA THR A 18 -6.26 -0.42 0.39
C THR A 18 -5.47 -0.60 -0.90
N GLU A 19 -4.46 -1.49 -0.91
CA GLU A 19 -3.67 -1.74 -2.11
C GLU A 19 -4.47 -2.38 -3.25
N PHE A 20 -5.43 -3.25 -2.94
CA PHE A 20 -6.21 -3.95 -3.96
C PHE A 20 -7.48 -3.21 -4.38
N VAL A 21 -7.98 -2.24 -3.59
CA VAL A 21 -9.18 -1.47 -3.93
C VAL A 21 -9.03 -0.73 -5.26
N ILE A 22 -7.81 -0.27 -5.58
CA ILE A 22 -7.53 0.47 -6.82
C ILE A 22 -7.89 -0.33 -8.07
N VAL A 23 -7.75 -1.66 -8.03
CA VAL A 23 -8.06 -2.53 -9.17
C VAL A 23 -9.55 -2.47 -9.51
N GLY A 24 -10.41 -2.42 -8.49
CA GLY A 24 -11.85 -2.22 -8.67
C GLY A 24 -12.23 -0.80 -9.10
N LEU A 25 -11.39 0.19 -8.77
CA LEU A 25 -11.59 1.59 -9.11
C LEU A 25 -10.99 2.01 -10.46
N LEU A 26 -10.17 1.15 -11.09
CA LEU A 26 -9.52 1.45 -12.38
C LEU A 26 -10.48 2.02 -13.44
N PRO A 27 -11.71 1.49 -13.64
CA PRO A 27 -12.64 2.07 -14.61
C PRO A 27 -13.15 3.46 -14.24
N ALA A 28 -13.25 3.78 -12.94
CA ALA A 28 -13.62 5.13 -12.49
C ALA A 28 -12.45 6.10 -12.71
N VAL A 29 -11.24 5.72 -12.27
CA VAL A 29 -10.01 6.50 -12.47
C VAL A 29 -9.75 6.80 -13.95
N ALA A 30 -9.96 5.80 -14.82
CA ALA A 30 -9.81 5.96 -16.27
C ALA A 30 -10.79 7.00 -16.84
N ARG A 31 -12.05 7.02 -16.37
CA ARG A 31 -13.06 8.00 -16.78
C ARG A 31 -12.72 9.40 -16.27
N ASP A 32 -12.30 9.52 -15.02
CA ASP A 32 -12.01 10.81 -14.39
C ASP A 32 -10.78 11.48 -15.02
N LEU A 33 -9.82 10.69 -15.49
CA LEU A 33 -8.60 11.15 -16.16
C LEU A 33 -8.70 11.20 -17.70
N ASP A 34 -9.85 10.83 -18.28
CA ASP A 34 -10.09 10.72 -19.73
C ASP A 34 -9.04 9.85 -20.46
N VAL A 35 -8.69 8.69 -19.87
CA VAL A 35 -7.74 7.72 -20.42
C VAL A 35 -8.37 6.33 -20.55
N THR A 36 -7.70 5.43 -21.28
CA THR A 36 -8.14 4.04 -21.36
C THR A 36 -7.89 3.28 -20.04
N VAL A 37 -8.70 2.26 -19.76
CA VAL A 37 -8.48 1.36 -18.60
C VAL A 37 -7.09 0.72 -18.63
N SER A 38 -6.59 0.37 -19.82
CA SER A 38 -5.24 -0.16 -20.01
C SER A 38 -4.15 0.83 -19.58
N GLN A 39 -4.32 2.13 -19.87
CA GLN A 39 -3.39 3.17 -19.42
C GLN A 39 -3.48 3.37 -17.90
N ALA A 40 -4.69 3.41 -17.31
CA ALA A 40 -4.85 3.47 -15.86
C ALA A 40 -4.20 2.25 -15.17
N GLY A 41 -4.24 1.08 -15.81
CA GLY A 41 -3.56 -0.14 -15.36
C GLY A 41 -2.04 -0.01 -15.21
N LEU A 42 -1.40 0.97 -15.86
CA LEU A 42 0.02 1.26 -15.66
C LEU A 42 0.33 1.70 -14.23
N LEU A 43 -0.64 2.25 -13.49
CA LEU A 43 -0.47 2.55 -12.06
C LEU A 43 -0.19 1.28 -11.26
N VAL A 44 -0.90 0.18 -11.56
CA VAL A 44 -0.70 -1.12 -10.91
C VAL A 44 0.63 -1.75 -11.35
N THR A 45 0.98 -1.64 -12.64
CA THR A 45 2.27 -2.12 -13.16
C THR A 45 3.44 -1.41 -12.50
N LEU A 46 3.37 -0.08 -12.37
CA LEU A 46 4.43 0.71 -11.74
C LEU A 46 4.57 0.34 -10.26
N PHE A 47 3.45 0.18 -9.54
CA PHE A 47 3.45 -0.32 -8.17
C PHE A 47 4.14 -1.69 -8.05
N ALA A 48 3.71 -2.66 -8.87
CA ALA A 48 4.28 -4.01 -8.87
C ALA A 48 5.79 -4.00 -9.17
N PHE A 49 6.21 -3.18 -10.14
CA PHE A 49 7.62 -2.98 -10.46
C PHE A 49 8.39 -2.38 -9.28
N THR A 50 7.86 -1.35 -8.62
CA THR A 50 8.49 -0.75 -7.42
C THR A 50 8.64 -1.79 -6.31
N VAL A 51 7.59 -2.56 -5.99
CA VAL A 51 7.67 -3.60 -4.96
C VAL A 51 8.70 -4.67 -5.34
N ALA A 52 8.70 -5.12 -6.59
CA ALA A 52 9.66 -6.12 -7.07
C ALA A 52 11.11 -5.61 -7.06
N ALA A 53 11.33 -4.37 -7.50
CA ALA A 53 12.64 -3.76 -7.59
C ALA A 53 13.23 -3.42 -6.22
N PHE A 54 12.43 -2.92 -5.28
CA PHE A 54 12.92 -2.43 -3.99
C PHE A 54 12.71 -3.41 -2.82
N GLY A 55 11.74 -4.32 -2.91
CA GLY A 55 11.34 -5.23 -1.83
C GLY A 55 12.50 -5.99 -1.19
N PRO A 56 13.34 -6.71 -1.96
CA PRO A 56 14.49 -7.46 -1.42
C PRO A 56 15.51 -6.55 -0.73
N PHE A 57 15.84 -5.41 -1.34
CA PHE A 57 16.85 -4.48 -0.81
C PHE A 57 16.38 -3.80 0.46
N LEU A 58 15.12 -3.34 0.50
CA LEU A 58 14.53 -2.75 1.70
C LEU A 58 14.40 -3.79 2.81
N THR A 59 13.99 -5.02 2.49
CA THR A 59 13.91 -6.12 3.48
C THR A 59 15.28 -6.42 4.07
N ALA A 60 16.32 -6.53 3.24
CA ALA A 60 17.69 -6.76 3.69
C ALA A 60 18.20 -5.60 4.57
N TYR A 61 18.00 -4.35 4.12
CA TYR A 61 18.43 -3.17 4.86
C TYR A 61 17.72 -3.02 6.21
N PHE A 62 16.41 -3.25 6.25
CA PHE A 62 15.60 -3.09 7.45
C PHE A 62 15.63 -4.30 8.40
N SER A 63 16.21 -5.42 8.00
CA SER A 63 16.32 -6.65 8.82
C SER A 63 17.06 -6.44 10.15
N ARG A 64 17.94 -5.43 10.23
CA ARG A 64 18.72 -5.07 11.43
C ARG A 64 17.96 -4.23 12.45
N PHE A 65 16.76 -3.75 12.12
CA PHE A 65 15.96 -2.91 13.01
C PHE A 65 14.97 -3.75 13.84
N GLU A 66 14.54 -3.21 14.99
CA GLU A 66 13.53 -3.85 15.82
C GLU A 66 12.20 -3.97 15.05
N ARG A 67 11.78 -5.20 14.75
CA ARG A 67 10.60 -5.50 13.91
C ARG A 67 9.33 -4.77 14.36
N LYS A 68 9.11 -4.67 15.67
CA LYS A 68 7.94 -4.00 16.24
C LYS A 68 7.95 -2.50 15.96
N ARG A 69 9.07 -1.82 16.20
CA ARG A 69 9.20 -0.38 15.91
C ARG A 69 9.06 -0.10 14.42
N LEU A 70 9.72 -0.90 13.59
CA LEU A 70 9.62 -0.76 12.13
C LEU A 70 8.17 -0.91 11.65
N PHE A 71 7.47 -1.94 12.12
CA PHE A 71 6.08 -2.18 11.77
C PHE A 71 5.16 -1.01 12.16
N ILE A 72 5.31 -0.49 13.38
CA ILE A 72 4.53 0.67 13.84
C ILE A 72 4.85 1.90 12.99
N SER A 73 6.12 2.19 12.71
CA SER A 73 6.51 3.31 11.86
C SER A 73 5.94 3.21 10.45
N ILE A 74 5.94 2.02 9.85
CA ILE A 74 5.33 1.79 8.53
C ILE A 74 3.82 2.01 8.58
N LEU A 75 3.12 1.55 9.62
CA LEU A 75 1.68 1.78 9.76
C LEU A 75 1.34 3.26 9.94
N VAL A 76 2.13 4.01 10.71
CA VAL A 76 1.95 5.45 10.87
C VAL A 76 2.17 6.17 9.54
N LEU A 77 3.24 5.82 8.80
CA LEU A 77 3.50 6.37 7.48
C LEU A 77 2.36 6.04 6.49
N PHE A 78 1.89 4.80 6.49
CA PHE A 78 0.77 4.36 5.66
C PHE A 78 -0.50 5.14 5.95
N GLY A 79 -0.85 5.31 7.22
CA GLY A 79 -2.01 6.12 7.63
C GLY A 79 -1.88 7.58 7.21
N PHE A 80 -0.68 8.17 7.37
CA PHE A 80 -0.41 9.54 6.95
C PHE A 80 -0.53 9.71 5.43
N SER A 81 0.02 8.79 4.63
CA SER A 81 -0.11 8.79 3.17
C SER A 81 -1.57 8.71 2.71
N ASN A 82 -2.39 7.88 3.37
CA ASN A 82 -3.82 7.78 3.07
C ASN A 82 -4.58 9.05 3.46
N LEU A 83 -4.21 9.69 4.57
CA LEU A 83 -4.80 10.97 4.95
C LEU A 83 -4.50 12.05 3.91
N LEU A 84 -3.27 12.11 3.41
CA LEU A 84 -2.90 13.02 2.32
C LEU A 84 -3.69 12.72 1.04
N ALA A 85 -3.86 11.44 0.69
CA ALA A 85 -4.67 11.04 -0.46
C ALA A 85 -6.15 11.44 -0.31
N ALA A 86 -6.71 11.30 0.89
CA ALA A 86 -8.09 11.70 1.18
C ALA A 86 -8.33 13.22 1.12
N LEU A 87 -7.28 14.02 1.32
CA LEU A 87 -7.32 15.47 1.21
C LEU A 87 -6.92 15.97 -0.19
N ALA A 88 -6.49 15.07 -1.08
CA ALA A 88 -6.14 15.44 -2.44
C ALA A 88 -7.40 15.90 -3.21
N PRO A 89 -7.28 16.97 -4.02
CA PRO A 89 -8.39 17.51 -4.81
C PRO A 89 -8.80 16.59 -5.96
#